data_AF-A0AAC8YY01-F1
#
_entry.id   AF-A0AAC8YY01-F1
#
_cell.length_a   1.000
_cell.length_b   1.000
_cell.length_c   1.000
_cell.angle_alpha   90.00
_cell.angle_beta   90.00
_cell.angle_gamma   90.00
#
_symmetry.space_group_name_H-M   'P 1'
#
loop_
_entity.id
_entity.type
_entity.pdbx_description
1 polymer ?
#
loop_
_entity_poly.entity_id
_entity_poly.type
_entity_poly.pdbx_seq_one_letter_code
_entity_poly.pdbx_strand_id
1 'polypeptide(L)'
;MEILVSRSRLAGTPPHYVYRVLVPVDGVAAERRAMGGVSVAPRVAGRIACVRVAPVVAPERYLMMSPVERAALAPRIGALSRRIELLIIRSIFPEMTADSVPIIFELDHDPGDACVWIQIADLTAAFDRLESNLDILTAFDLGLRQGDNLRAA
;
A
#
# COMPACT_ATOMS: atom_id res chain seq x y z
N MET A 1 9.99 6.76 4.75
CA MET A 1 8.67 6.86 5.40
C MET A 1 8.28 5.49 5.94
N GLU A 2 7.57 5.46 7.06
CA GLU A 2 7.10 4.21 7.66
C GLU A 2 5.79 3.76 7.03
N ILE A 3 5.67 2.46 6.77
CA ILE A 3 4.43 1.83 6.32
C ILE A 3 4.18 0.53 7.07
N LEU A 4 2.92 0.11 7.03
CA LEU A 4 2.42 -1.13 7.59
C LEU A 4 1.99 -2.05 6.46
N VAL A 5 2.49 -3.28 6.47
CA VAL A 5 2.12 -4.32 5.51
C VAL A 5 1.52 -5.48 6.28
N SER A 6 0.32 -5.89 5.91
CA SER A 6 -0.43 -6.91 6.64
C SER A 6 -1.03 -7.96 5.73
N ARG A 7 -1.04 -9.19 6.21
CA ARG A 7 -1.82 -10.31 5.71
C ARG A 7 -2.86 -10.66 6.77
N SER A 8 -4.14 -10.61 6.42
CA SER A 8 -5.23 -10.94 7.36
C SER A 8 -6.11 -12.04 6.80
N ARG A 9 -6.29 -13.10 7.59
CA ARG A 9 -7.12 -14.24 7.27
C ARG A 9 -8.61 -13.87 7.36
N LEU A 10 -9.38 -14.29 6.38
CA LEU A 10 -10.83 -14.26 6.41
C LEU A 10 -11.34 -15.58 7.01
N ALA A 11 -12.42 -15.49 7.80
CA ALA A 11 -13.06 -16.67 8.36
C ALA A 11 -13.63 -17.56 7.25
N GLY A 12 -13.45 -18.87 7.39
CA GLY A 12 -13.97 -19.89 6.47
C GLY A 12 -12.89 -20.78 5.87
N THR A 13 -13.34 -21.62 4.95
CA THR A 13 -12.53 -22.54 4.13
C THR A 13 -12.95 -22.34 2.68
N PRO A 14 -12.04 -22.21 1.70
CA PRO A 14 -10.56 -22.30 1.78
C PRO A 14 -9.90 -21.11 2.49
N PRO A 15 -8.58 -21.17 2.80
CA PRO A 15 -7.90 -20.13 3.57
C PRO A 15 -7.68 -18.87 2.71
N HIS A 16 -8.63 -17.96 2.84
CA HIS A 16 -8.66 -16.69 2.14
C HIS A 16 -7.98 -15.57 2.94
N TYR A 17 -7.31 -14.67 2.23
CA TYR A 17 -6.50 -13.61 2.82
C TYR A 17 -6.73 -12.26 2.15
N VAL A 18 -6.61 -11.21 2.95
CA VAL A 18 -6.56 -9.82 2.48
C VAL A 18 -5.17 -9.26 2.77
N TYR A 19 -4.49 -8.81 1.73
CA TYR A 19 -3.22 -8.11 1.83
C TYR A 19 -3.45 -6.60 1.79
N ARG A 20 -2.73 -5.86 2.64
CA ARG A 20 -2.82 -4.40 2.67
C ARG A 20 -1.46 -3.78 2.86
N VAL A 21 -1.27 -2.63 2.20
CA VAL A 21 -0.22 -1.66 2.51
C VAL A 21 -0.90 -0.39 2.99
N LEU A 22 -0.51 0.07 4.16
CA LEU A 22 -1.13 1.18 4.86
C LEU A 22 -0.06 2.14 5.35
N VAL A 23 -0.36 3.44 5.30
CA VAL A 23 0.53 4.48 5.83
C VAL A 23 -0.08 5.04 7.11
N PRO A 24 0.61 5.01 8.26
CA PRO A 24 0.14 5.61 9.50
C PRO A 24 -0.20 7.10 9.31
N VAL A 25 -1.31 7.56 9.90
CA VAL A 25 -1.77 8.95 9.70
C VAL A 25 -0.78 9.99 10.20
N ASP A 26 -0.02 9.69 11.25
CA ASP A 26 0.89 10.65 11.90
C ASP A 26 1.95 11.22 10.94
N GLY A 27 2.33 10.45 9.91
CA GLY A 27 3.28 10.86 8.88
C GLY A 27 2.67 11.51 7.62
N VAL A 28 1.34 11.73 7.58
CA VAL A 28 0.63 12.17 6.37
C VAL A 28 -0.06 13.52 6.59
N ALA A 29 0.04 14.46 5.65
CA ALA A 29 -0.63 15.77 5.75
C ALA A 29 -2.18 15.65 5.80
N ALA A 30 -2.85 16.56 6.50
CA ALA A 30 -4.30 16.50 6.75
C ALA A 30 -5.12 16.52 5.46
N GLU A 31 -4.71 17.30 4.47
CA GLU A 31 -5.32 17.43 3.15
C GLU A 31 -5.32 16.08 2.42
N ARG A 32 -4.22 15.33 2.55
CA ARG A 32 -4.07 13.98 1.97
C ARG A 32 -4.93 12.95 2.69
N ARG A 33 -5.05 13.05 4.02
CA ARG A 33 -5.98 12.21 4.80
C ARG A 33 -7.43 12.44 4.37
N ALA A 34 -7.82 13.69 4.11
CA ALA A 34 -9.16 14.04 3.68
C ALA A 34 -9.54 13.47 2.31
N MET A 35 -8.56 13.25 1.41
CA MET A 35 -8.83 12.71 0.07
C MET A 35 -9.22 11.23 0.06
N GLY A 36 -8.52 10.40 0.82
CA GLY A 36 -8.74 8.94 0.83
C GLY A 36 -9.55 8.43 1.99
N GLY A 37 -9.83 9.29 2.96
CA GLY A 37 -10.33 8.90 4.26
C GLY A 37 -9.25 8.20 5.11
N VAL A 38 -9.58 8.06 6.39
CA VAL A 38 -8.79 7.29 7.36
C VAL A 38 -9.44 5.94 7.56
N SER A 39 -8.64 4.88 7.45
CA SER A 39 -9.02 3.50 7.69
C SER A 39 -8.30 2.97 8.93
N VAL A 40 -8.89 1.98 9.60
CA VAL A 40 -8.26 1.33 10.74
C VAL A 40 -7.46 0.13 10.23
N ALA A 41 -6.20 0.03 10.63
CA ALA A 41 -5.35 -1.12 10.33
C ALA A 41 -5.97 -2.42 10.89
N PRO A 42 -5.66 -3.59 10.31
CA PRO A 42 -6.17 -4.87 10.83
C PRO A 42 -5.85 -5.07 12.31
N ARG A 43 -6.58 -5.98 12.98
CA ARG A 43 -6.40 -6.22 14.43
C ARG A 43 -4.95 -6.61 14.78
N VAL A 44 -4.29 -7.40 13.92
CA VAL A 44 -2.89 -7.81 14.07
C VAL A 44 -1.92 -6.61 14.10
N ALA A 45 -2.34 -5.45 13.58
CA ALA A 45 -1.59 -4.20 13.58
C ALA A 45 -1.94 -3.25 14.75
N GLY A 46 -2.76 -3.69 15.72
CA GLY A 46 -3.12 -2.85 16.87
C GLY A 46 -4.20 -1.78 16.60
N ARG A 47 -4.92 -1.84 15.46
CA ARG A 47 -6.01 -0.91 15.09
C ARG A 47 -5.59 0.56 14.99
N ILE A 48 -4.42 0.82 14.42
CA ILE A 48 -3.91 2.18 14.22
C ILE A 48 -4.63 2.85 13.04
N ALA A 49 -4.79 4.17 13.11
CA ALA A 49 -5.33 4.96 12.03
C ALA A 49 -4.32 5.05 10.87
N CYS A 50 -4.76 4.70 9.66
CA CYS A 50 -3.93 4.67 8.48
C CYS A 50 -4.67 5.20 7.24
N VAL A 51 -3.91 5.64 6.24
CA VAL A 51 -4.40 5.96 4.90
C VAL A 51 -3.91 4.92 3.89
N ARG A 52 -4.62 4.83 2.76
CA ARG A 52 -4.16 4.05 1.60
C ARG A 52 -3.00 4.75 0.89
N VAL A 53 -2.26 4.00 0.08
CA VAL A 53 -1.10 4.52 -0.67
C VAL A 53 -1.51 5.60 -1.69
N ALA A 54 -2.66 5.46 -2.36
CA ALA A 54 -3.06 6.37 -3.43
C ALA A 54 -3.15 7.87 -3.05
N PRO A 55 -3.80 8.26 -1.94
CA PRO A 55 -3.78 9.64 -1.46
C PRO A 55 -2.38 10.19 -1.13
N VAL A 56 -1.44 9.34 -0.76
CA VAL A 56 -0.06 9.72 -0.44
C VAL A 56 0.73 9.98 -1.72
N VAL A 57 0.58 9.09 -2.71
CA VAL A 57 1.28 9.18 -4.01
C VAL A 57 0.76 10.34 -4.87
N ALA A 58 -0.52 10.68 -4.75
CA ALA A 58 -1.14 11.75 -5.54
C ALA A 58 -0.29 13.03 -5.55
N PRO A 59 -0.07 13.66 -6.72
CA PRO A 59 0.79 14.83 -6.82
C PRO A 59 0.14 16.03 -6.13
N GLU A 60 0.93 17.02 -5.71
CA GLU A 60 0.40 18.20 -5.00
C GLU A 60 -0.71 18.93 -5.77
N ARG A 61 -0.59 19.03 -7.10
CA ARG A 61 -1.63 19.64 -7.95
C ARG A 61 -2.99 18.97 -7.82
N TYR A 62 -3.04 17.68 -7.48
CA TYR A 62 -4.28 16.93 -7.33
C TYR A 62 -5.14 17.46 -6.16
N LEU A 63 -4.52 18.03 -5.13
CA LEU A 63 -5.21 18.68 -4.02
C LEU A 63 -6.03 19.90 -4.48
N MET A 64 -5.55 20.62 -5.48
CA MET A 64 -6.17 21.86 -5.96
C MET A 64 -7.09 21.66 -7.17
N MET A 65 -7.03 20.49 -7.81
CA MET A 65 -7.83 20.16 -9.00
C MET A 65 -9.33 20.15 -8.71
N SER A 66 -10.10 20.60 -9.70
CA SER A 66 -11.56 20.42 -9.74
C SER A 66 -11.93 18.93 -9.79
N PRO A 67 -13.17 18.55 -9.43
CA PRO A 67 -13.61 17.15 -9.50
C PRO A 67 -13.43 16.50 -10.87
N VAL A 68 -13.63 17.25 -11.97
CA VAL A 68 -13.48 16.76 -13.34
C VAL A 68 -12.01 16.45 -13.66
N GLU A 69 -11.09 17.35 -13.32
CA GLU A 69 -9.66 17.14 -13.50
C GLU A 69 -9.14 15.97 -12.65
N ARG A 70 -9.65 15.85 -11.41
CA ARG A 70 -9.32 14.71 -10.54
C ARG A 70 -9.77 13.40 -11.14
N ALA A 71 -10.98 13.34 -11.69
CA ALA A 71 -11.51 12.12 -12.31
C ALA A 71 -10.63 11.63 -13.47
N ALA A 72 -9.98 12.54 -14.21
CA ALA A 72 -9.05 12.18 -15.27
C ALA A 72 -7.72 11.59 -14.76
N LEU A 73 -7.21 12.08 -13.62
CA LEU A 73 -5.93 11.63 -13.06
C LEU A 73 -6.05 10.42 -12.12
N ALA A 74 -7.21 10.24 -11.48
CA ALA A 74 -7.45 9.20 -10.48
C ALA A 74 -7.14 7.76 -10.97
N PRO A 75 -7.49 7.34 -12.21
CA PRO A 75 -7.17 5.99 -12.68
C PRO A 75 -5.66 5.72 -12.74
N ARG A 76 -4.89 6.72 -13.14
CA ARG A 76 -3.42 6.65 -13.25
C ARG A 76 -2.77 6.58 -11.87
N ILE A 77 -3.22 7.41 -10.94
CA ILE A 77 -2.79 7.34 -9.52
C ILE A 77 -3.13 5.96 -8.96
N GLY A 78 -4.32 5.45 -9.23
CA GLY A 78 -4.75 4.12 -8.80
C GLY A 78 -3.89 3.00 -9.37
N ALA A 79 -3.51 3.06 -10.65
CA ALA A 79 -2.64 2.09 -11.30
C ALA A 79 -1.23 2.08 -10.67
N LEU A 80 -0.62 3.26 -10.51
CA LEU A 80 0.68 3.39 -9.85
C LEU A 80 0.63 2.89 -8.40
N SER A 81 -0.41 3.23 -7.67
CA SER A 81 -0.56 2.82 -6.28
C SER A 81 -0.71 1.31 -6.16
N ARG A 82 -1.52 0.67 -7.01
CA ARG A 82 -1.64 -0.80 -7.03
C ARG A 82 -0.32 -1.49 -7.38
N ARG A 83 0.47 -0.92 -8.30
CA ARG A 83 1.80 -1.43 -8.64
C ARG A 83 2.76 -1.33 -7.45
N ILE A 84 2.77 -0.19 -6.76
CA ILE A 84 3.55 0.02 -5.53
C ILE A 84 3.13 -0.97 -4.43
N GLU A 85 1.82 -1.07 -4.18
CA GLU A 85 1.26 -2.00 -3.18
C GLU A 85 1.68 -3.44 -3.50
N LEU A 86 1.61 -3.86 -4.77
CA LEU A 86 2.03 -5.19 -5.21
C LEU A 86 3.52 -5.46 -4.94
N LEU A 87 4.39 -4.54 -5.35
CA LEU A 87 5.84 -4.67 -5.17
C LEU A 87 6.21 -4.80 -3.69
N ILE A 88 5.57 -4.00 -2.84
CA ILE A 88 5.75 -4.06 -1.38
C ILE A 88 5.25 -5.40 -0.84
N ILE A 89 4.01 -5.79 -1.16
CA ILE A 89 3.41 -7.03 -0.65
C ILE A 89 4.26 -8.24 -1.04
N ARG A 90 4.68 -8.37 -2.31
CA ARG A 90 5.49 -9.51 -2.76
C ARG A 90 6.89 -9.54 -2.14
N SER A 91 7.42 -8.39 -1.72
CA SER A 91 8.71 -8.32 -1.04
C SER A 91 8.63 -8.82 0.41
N ILE A 92 7.46 -8.70 1.05
CA ILE A 92 7.24 -9.05 2.47
C ILE A 92 6.57 -10.43 2.62
N PHE A 93 5.64 -10.74 1.73
CA PHE A 93 4.81 -11.94 1.70
C PHE A 93 5.03 -12.65 0.35
N PRO A 94 6.14 -13.41 0.20
CA PRO A 94 6.50 -14.02 -1.08
C PRO A 94 5.51 -15.09 -1.56
N GLU A 95 4.65 -15.59 -0.68
CA GLU A 95 3.54 -16.48 -1.02
C GLU A 95 2.43 -15.79 -1.84
N MET A 96 2.36 -14.46 -1.82
CA MET A 96 1.51 -13.71 -2.73
C MET A 96 2.15 -13.70 -4.12
N THR A 97 1.60 -14.48 -5.04
CA THR A 97 2.16 -14.67 -6.39
C THR A 97 1.34 -14.03 -7.51
N ALA A 98 0.20 -13.40 -7.19
CA ALA A 98 -0.65 -12.75 -8.18
C ALA A 98 0.04 -11.57 -8.89
N ASP A 99 -0.36 -11.31 -10.14
CA ASP A 99 0.16 -10.21 -10.96
C ASP A 99 -0.44 -8.84 -10.61
N SER A 100 -1.45 -8.82 -9.73
CA SER A 100 -2.06 -7.61 -9.17
C SER A 100 -2.51 -7.87 -7.74
N VAL A 101 -2.64 -6.82 -6.92
CA VAL A 101 -3.15 -6.96 -5.55
C VAL A 101 -4.63 -7.35 -5.61
N PRO A 102 -4.99 -8.61 -5.28
CA PRO A 102 -6.37 -9.03 -5.33
C PRO A 102 -7.12 -8.50 -4.11
N ILE A 103 -8.45 -8.42 -4.20
CA ILE A 103 -9.29 -8.07 -3.05
C ILE A 103 -9.20 -9.19 -1.99
N ILE A 104 -9.23 -10.44 -2.45
CA ILE A 104 -9.11 -11.66 -1.66
C ILE A 104 -8.16 -12.59 -2.40
N PHE A 105 -7.21 -13.19 -1.68
CA PHE A 105 -6.26 -14.17 -2.22
C PHE A 105 -6.44 -15.50 -1.49
N GLU A 106 -6.52 -16.59 -2.24
CA GLU A 106 -6.53 -17.95 -1.68
C GLU A 106 -5.10 -18.48 -1.61
N LEU A 107 -4.78 -19.20 -0.54
CA LEU A 107 -3.51 -19.92 -0.38
C LEU A 107 -3.77 -21.42 -0.23
N ASP A 108 -2.79 -22.24 -0.58
CA ASP A 108 -2.88 -23.70 -0.43
C ASP A 108 -2.63 -24.16 1.03
N HIS A 109 -2.10 -23.28 1.86
CA HIS A 109 -1.86 -23.51 3.29
C HIS A 109 -2.26 -22.29 4.10
N ASP A 110 -2.35 -22.47 5.42
CA ASP A 110 -2.79 -21.43 6.35
C ASP A 110 -1.58 -20.86 7.12
N PRO A 111 -0.90 -19.83 6.60
CA PRO A 111 0.23 -19.22 7.29
C PRO A 111 -0.19 -18.27 8.44
N GLY A 112 -1.49 -18.04 8.66
CA GLY A 112 -2.04 -17.20 9.71
C GLY A 112 -1.98 -15.69 9.42
N ASP A 113 -2.46 -14.89 10.37
CA ASP A 113 -2.34 -13.42 10.29
C ASP A 113 -0.87 -12.98 10.46
N ALA A 114 -0.47 -11.94 9.74
CA ALA A 114 0.85 -11.33 9.90
C ALA A 114 0.79 -9.82 9.68
N CYS A 115 1.65 -9.09 10.38
CA CYS A 115 1.83 -7.65 10.23
C CYS A 115 3.29 -7.29 10.42
N VAL A 116 3.81 -6.43 9.54
CA VAL A 116 5.18 -5.93 9.61
C VAL A 116 5.20 -4.43 9.37
N TRP A 117 6.05 -3.75 10.14
CA TRP A 117 6.40 -2.36 9.96
C TRP A 117 7.71 -2.24 9.20
N ILE A 118 7.74 -1.44 8.14
CA ILE A 118 8.93 -1.25 7.33
C ILE A 118 9.13 0.22 6.96
N GLN A 119 10.39 0.57 6.72
CA GLN A 119 10.77 1.86 6.16
C GLN A 119 10.94 1.73 4.65
N ILE A 120 10.36 2.66 3.90
CA ILE A 120 10.49 2.76 2.45
C ILE A 120 10.92 4.18 2.03
N ALA A 121 11.24 4.38 0.77
CA ALA A 121 11.40 5.71 0.19
C ALA A 121 10.12 6.54 0.39
N ASP A 122 10.26 7.86 0.56
CA ASP A 122 9.10 8.74 0.67
C ASP A 122 8.29 8.73 -0.63
N LEU A 123 7.00 8.41 -0.49
CA LEU A 123 6.01 8.34 -1.57
C LEU A 123 5.13 9.60 -1.65
N THR A 124 5.30 10.55 -0.72
CA THR A 124 4.53 11.80 -0.72
C THR A 124 4.72 12.54 -2.04
N ALA A 125 3.61 12.82 -2.73
CA ALA A 125 3.61 13.48 -4.05
C ALA A 125 4.44 12.75 -5.14
N ALA A 126 4.74 11.46 -4.97
CA ALA A 126 5.70 10.77 -5.84
C ALA A 126 5.18 10.44 -7.25
N PHE A 127 3.90 10.71 -7.54
CA PHE A 127 3.26 10.36 -8.80
C PHE A 127 4.07 10.76 -10.04
N ASP A 128 4.43 12.04 -10.17
CA ASP A 128 5.12 12.54 -11.37
C ASP A 128 6.53 11.94 -11.56
N ARG A 129 7.18 11.57 -10.45
CA ARG A 129 8.51 10.96 -10.46
C ARG A 129 8.46 9.49 -10.88
N LEU A 130 7.41 8.77 -10.47
CA LEU A 130 7.35 7.31 -10.60
C LEU A 130 6.51 6.83 -11.79
N GLU A 131 5.53 7.62 -12.23
CA GLU A 131 4.57 7.19 -13.24
C GLU A 131 5.24 6.88 -14.58
N SER A 132 6.23 7.68 -15.01
CA SER A 132 6.95 7.47 -16.27
C SER A 132 7.67 6.12 -16.34
N ASN A 133 7.93 5.50 -15.19
CA ASN A 133 8.62 4.23 -15.05
C ASN A 133 7.70 3.11 -14.53
N LEU A 134 6.38 3.27 -14.61
CA LEU A 134 5.41 2.35 -14.00
C LEU A 134 5.69 0.87 -14.32
N ASP A 135 5.99 0.56 -15.58
CA ASP A 135 6.18 -0.80 -16.08
C ASP A 135 7.51 -1.42 -15.64
N ILE A 136 8.53 -0.59 -15.41
CA ILE A 136 9.87 -1.03 -15.00
C ILE A 136 10.13 -0.85 -13.50
N LEU A 137 9.17 -0.30 -12.76
CA LEU A 137 9.29 -0.06 -11.32
C LEU A 137 9.55 -1.36 -10.58
N THR A 138 10.56 -1.33 -9.70
CA THR A 138 10.99 -2.45 -8.87
C THR A 138 10.86 -2.14 -7.38
N ALA A 139 10.99 -3.16 -6.52
CA ALA A 139 11.03 -2.97 -5.07
C ALA A 139 12.21 -2.08 -4.62
N PHE A 140 13.33 -2.12 -5.35
CA PHE A 140 14.51 -1.30 -5.07
C PHE A 140 14.24 0.19 -5.22
N ASP A 141 13.44 0.57 -6.23
CA ASP A 141 13.03 1.97 -6.45
C ASP A 141 12.18 2.53 -5.30
N LEU A 142 11.55 1.63 -4.53
CA LEU A 142 10.79 1.94 -3.33
C LEU A 142 11.67 1.94 -2.06
N GLY A 143 12.97 1.73 -2.20
CA GLY A 143 13.90 1.66 -1.07
C GLY A 143 13.83 0.35 -0.27
N LEU A 144 13.23 -0.71 -0.84
CA LEU A 144 13.21 -2.03 -0.22
C LEU A 144 14.50 -2.78 -0.60
N ARG A 145 15.36 -3.09 0.37
CA ARG A 145 16.47 -4.04 0.19
C ARG A 145 16.15 -5.36 0.90
N GLN A 146 16.66 -6.47 0.34
CA GLN A 146 16.60 -7.76 1.03
C GLN A 146 17.32 -7.66 2.38
N GLY A 147 16.60 -7.97 3.46
CA GLY A 147 17.11 -7.93 4.84
C GLY A 147 16.88 -6.61 5.58
N ASP A 148 16.19 -5.62 4.99
CA ASP A 148 15.88 -4.38 5.70
C ASP A 148 14.91 -4.62 6.86
N ASN A 149 15.34 -4.23 8.06
CA ASN A 149 14.65 -4.10 9.36
C ASN A 149 13.13 -4.36 9.37
N LEU A 150 12.72 -5.62 9.22
CA LEU A 150 11.37 -6.07 9.50
C LEU A 150 11.17 -5.99 11.01
N ARG A 151 10.39 -5.01 11.49
CA ARG A 151 9.94 -5.02 12.88
C ARG A 151 8.63 -5.80 12.94
N ALA A 152 8.68 -6.96 13.61
CA ALA A 152 7.49 -7.69 13.99
C ALA A 152 6.68 -6.84 14.99
N ALA A 153 5.37 -6.77 14.78
CA ALA A 153 4.43 -6.13 15.69
C ALA A 153 4.15 -7.00 16.92
#